data_AF-A0A3D6E066-F1
#
_entry.id   AF-A0A3D6E066-F1
#
_cell.length_a   1.000
_cell.length_b   1.000
_cell.length_c   1.000
_cell.angle_alpha   90.00
_cell.angle_beta   90.00
_cell.angle_gamma   90.00
#
_symmetry.space_group_name_H-M   'P 1'
#
loop_
_entity.id
_entity.type
_entity.pdbx_description
1 polymer ?
#
loop_
_entity_poly.entity_id
_entity_poly.type
_entity_poly.pdbx_seq_one_letter_code
_entity_poly.pdbx_strand_id
1 'polypeptide(L)'
;MENFLPEVREQYEALPYPPRDPEDERRRLLTTWLDSLAMINHYCFAGDRDFGDGFRVLVAGGGTGDGTIYLAEQLRATSARIVHCDLSAASIAIARRRAEIRGLDNIDWLQASLLELPQLGLGEFDYINCSGVLHHLDDPDAGLRALTRVLAADGAIGMMVYATYGRTGVYQMQELLRQINSRTESIAGRLDNARQVLSMLPATNWFARGEQLFFDHRRGDAGIYDLLLHAQDRSYTVEQLYCWLHDEHGFHIEFSDVGRGRSPYLPQLILAPRPAPFLATVARMPLRQQQAIAELLGGTLVTHSFFLTRGSRVAAYRDPASVPFFCHEPITGPELSALIHRHAGSPFVLRHSHTGVNAQVDTGRYGKFILQYIDGRRSFDEVFSLVRGEEKFRQSPPTNAALFEDFAALYEILNAIERMLLTRRRT
;
A
#
# COMPACT_ATOMS: atom_id res chain seq x y z
N MET A 1 29.97 -17.58 2.44
CA MET A 1 28.86 -17.82 3.37
C MET A 1 27.64 -17.31 2.63
N GLU A 2 26.61 -18.14 2.40
CA GLU A 2 25.41 -17.67 1.69
C GLU A 2 24.80 -16.50 2.49
N ASN A 3 24.55 -15.36 1.85
CA ASN A 3 24.05 -14.15 2.50
C ASN A 3 22.51 -14.16 2.60
N PHE A 4 21.88 -15.32 2.67
CA PHE A 4 20.42 -15.50 2.77
C PHE A 4 20.11 -16.87 3.39
N LEU A 5 18.88 -17.06 3.86
CA LEU A 5 18.42 -18.32 4.45
C LEU A 5 18.10 -19.34 3.33
N PRO A 6 18.80 -20.49 3.26
CA PRO A 6 18.57 -21.50 2.21
C PRO A 6 17.14 -22.02 2.18
N GLU A 7 16.51 -22.20 3.34
CA GLU A 7 15.16 -22.74 3.49
C GLU A 7 14.10 -21.81 2.88
N VAL A 8 14.31 -20.49 2.97
CA VAL A 8 13.42 -19.49 2.35
C VAL A 8 13.56 -19.53 0.83
N ARG A 9 14.79 -19.66 0.30
CA ARG A 9 15.02 -19.83 -1.14
C ARG A 9 14.36 -21.12 -1.65
N GLU A 10 14.58 -22.23 -0.96
CA GLU A 10 14.01 -23.54 -1.31
C GLU A 10 12.47 -23.52 -1.31
N GLN A 11 11.86 -22.85 -0.34
CA GLN A 11 10.41 -22.64 -0.30
C GLN A 11 9.91 -21.97 -1.57
N TYR A 12 10.45 -20.81 -1.96
CA TYR A 12 9.97 -20.07 -3.13
C TYR A 12 10.36 -20.72 -4.46
N GLU A 13 11.43 -21.52 -4.49
CA GLU A 13 11.78 -22.32 -5.66
C GLU A 13 10.79 -23.48 -5.85
N ALA A 14 10.38 -24.15 -4.77
CA ALA A 14 9.41 -25.23 -4.81
C ALA A 14 7.96 -24.75 -5.00
N LEU A 15 7.62 -23.61 -4.39
CA LEU A 15 6.28 -23.03 -4.35
C LEU A 15 6.34 -21.52 -4.66
N PRO A 16 6.49 -21.13 -5.94
CA PRO A 16 6.55 -19.72 -6.33
C PRO A 16 5.35 -18.91 -5.81
N TYR A 17 5.65 -17.75 -5.22
CA TYR A 17 4.66 -16.93 -4.54
C TYR A 17 4.73 -15.45 -4.98
N PRO A 18 3.58 -14.75 -5.07
CA PRO A 18 2.22 -15.28 -5.06
C PRO A 18 1.98 -16.30 -6.18
N PRO A 19 1.10 -17.30 -6.02
CA PRO A 19 0.81 -18.22 -7.11
C PRO A 19 0.10 -17.47 -8.25
N ARG A 20 0.70 -17.51 -9.44
CA ARG A 20 0.24 -16.81 -10.65
C ARG A 20 0.24 -17.75 -11.85
N ASP A 21 -0.83 -17.70 -12.62
CA ASP A 21 -0.89 -18.23 -13.99
C ASP A 21 -0.49 -17.09 -14.94
N PRO A 22 0.62 -17.20 -15.70
CA PRO A 22 1.00 -16.16 -16.63
C PRO A 22 -0.04 -15.82 -17.70
N GLU A 23 -0.89 -16.77 -18.09
CA GLU A 23 -1.87 -16.56 -19.16
C GLU A 23 -3.01 -15.60 -18.76
N ASP A 24 -3.19 -15.33 -17.45
CA ASP A 24 -4.12 -14.31 -16.97
C ASP A 24 -3.79 -12.90 -17.51
N GLU A 25 -2.52 -12.63 -17.87
CA GLU A 25 -2.08 -11.34 -18.41
C GLU A 25 -2.73 -10.98 -19.75
N ARG A 26 -3.25 -11.97 -20.50
CA ARG A 26 -4.04 -11.73 -21.72
C ARG A 26 -5.40 -11.12 -21.43
N ARG A 27 -5.91 -11.29 -20.20
CA ARG A 27 -7.28 -10.94 -19.82
C ARG A 27 -7.33 -9.69 -18.97
N ARG A 28 -6.38 -9.53 -18.04
CA ARG A 28 -6.37 -8.40 -17.09
C ARG A 28 -4.97 -8.09 -16.61
N LEU A 29 -4.75 -6.82 -16.32
CA LEU A 29 -3.60 -6.36 -15.54
C LEU A 29 -3.97 -6.44 -14.05
N LEU A 30 -3.13 -7.11 -13.26
CA LEU A 30 -3.21 -7.05 -11.81
C LEU A 30 -2.66 -5.70 -11.32
N THR A 31 -3.48 -4.95 -10.59
CA THR A 31 -3.06 -3.70 -9.97
C THR A 31 -2.55 -3.98 -8.56
N THR A 32 -1.41 -3.40 -8.20
CA THR A 32 -0.85 -3.43 -6.85
C THR A 32 -0.82 -2.03 -6.24
N TRP A 33 -0.98 -1.96 -4.93
CA TRP A 33 -1.24 -0.70 -4.25
C TRP A 33 0.02 0.17 -4.23
N LEU A 34 1.10 -0.28 -3.59
CA LEU A 34 2.35 0.49 -3.48
C LEU A 34 3.00 0.84 -4.84
N ASP A 35 2.54 0.26 -5.94
CA ASP A 35 3.12 0.38 -7.27
C ASP A 35 2.31 1.30 -8.20
N SER A 36 1.22 1.89 -7.72
CA SER A 36 0.46 2.90 -8.45
C SER A 36 1.29 4.17 -8.59
N LEU A 37 1.62 4.58 -9.82
CA LEU A 37 2.40 5.81 -10.07
C LEU A 37 1.70 7.05 -9.49
N ALA A 38 0.36 7.05 -9.46
CA ALA A 38 -0.42 8.11 -8.85
C ALA A 38 -0.17 8.22 -7.34
N MET A 39 -0.15 7.10 -6.62
CA MET A 39 0.12 7.08 -5.18
C MET A 39 1.59 7.32 -4.87
N ILE A 40 2.50 6.71 -5.64
CA ILE A 40 3.93 6.98 -5.54
C ILE A 40 4.18 8.48 -5.71
N ASN A 41 3.60 9.13 -6.72
CA ASN A 41 3.79 10.56 -6.92
C ASN A 41 3.25 11.39 -5.74
N HIS A 42 2.01 11.07 -5.31
CA HIS A 42 1.36 11.77 -4.22
C HIS A 42 2.13 11.68 -2.90
N TYR A 43 2.54 10.47 -2.50
CA TYR A 43 3.16 10.23 -1.19
C TYR A 43 4.68 10.46 -1.17
N CYS A 44 5.36 10.22 -2.30
CA CYS A 44 6.82 10.18 -2.33
C CYS A 44 7.47 11.40 -2.99
N PHE A 45 6.76 12.07 -3.89
CA PHE A 45 7.35 13.08 -4.77
C PHE A 45 6.55 14.39 -4.84
N ALA A 46 5.74 14.68 -3.81
CA ALA A 46 4.92 15.88 -3.68
C ALA A 46 3.97 16.13 -4.87
N GLY A 47 3.65 15.08 -5.63
CA GLY A 47 2.86 15.17 -6.85
C GLY A 47 3.63 15.68 -8.09
N ASP A 48 4.94 15.89 -8.00
CA ASP A 48 5.75 16.61 -9.00
C ASP A 48 6.61 15.71 -9.89
N ARG A 49 6.47 14.38 -9.79
CA ARG A 49 7.23 13.43 -10.61
C ARG A 49 6.54 13.15 -11.95
N ASP A 50 7.30 13.27 -13.04
CA ASP A 50 6.86 12.94 -14.40
C ASP A 50 7.09 11.46 -14.77
N PHE A 51 7.97 10.78 -14.04
CA PHE A 51 8.44 9.41 -14.29
C PHE A 51 9.14 9.25 -15.65
N GLY A 52 9.62 10.36 -16.22
CA GLY A 52 10.42 10.43 -17.43
C GLY A 52 11.92 10.38 -17.13
N ASP A 53 12.74 10.79 -18.10
CA ASP A 53 14.18 11.09 -17.97
C ASP A 53 15.03 10.00 -17.29
N GLY A 54 14.69 8.75 -17.57
CA GLY A 54 15.47 7.61 -17.08
C GLY A 54 15.12 7.19 -15.66
N PHE A 55 13.91 7.50 -15.16
CA PHE A 55 13.39 7.02 -13.88
C PHE A 55 13.70 5.53 -13.65
N ARG A 56 14.36 5.21 -12.54
CA ARG A 56 14.84 3.86 -12.25
C ARG A 56 14.09 3.25 -11.10
N VAL A 57 13.59 2.04 -11.31
CA VAL A 57 12.85 1.28 -10.30
C VAL A 57 13.56 -0.01 -9.97
N LEU A 58 13.64 -0.34 -8.69
CA LEU A 58 14.01 -1.67 -8.22
C LEU A 58 12.77 -2.34 -7.63
N VAL A 59 12.52 -3.58 -8.02
CA VAL A 59 11.60 -4.47 -7.30
C VAL A 59 12.44 -5.51 -6.60
N ALA A 60 12.67 -5.32 -5.30
CA ALA A 60 13.51 -6.19 -4.47
C ALA A 60 12.65 -7.27 -3.80
N GLY A 61 12.92 -8.54 -4.14
CA GLY A 61 12.04 -9.68 -3.82
C GLY A 61 10.80 -9.68 -4.70
N GLY A 62 10.99 -9.57 -6.02
CA GLY A 62 9.90 -9.37 -6.97
C GLY A 62 8.96 -10.58 -7.15
N GLY A 63 9.33 -11.76 -6.64
CA GLY A 63 8.54 -12.97 -6.68
C GLY A 63 8.02 -13.29 -8.08
N THR A 64 6.75 -13.66 -8.19
CA THR A 64 6.10 -13.93 -9.48
C THR A 64 5.70 -12.67 -10.26
N GLY A 65 6.10 -11.48 -9.82
CA GLY A 65 6.12 -10.26 -10.64
C GLY A 65 4.93 -9.33 -10.49
N ASP A 66 4.11 -9.41 -9.44
CA ASP A 66 2.90 -8.55 -9.33
C ASP A 66 3.22 -7.05 -9.42
N GLY A 67 4.13 -6.56 -8.58
CA GLY A 67 4.57 -5.17 -8.63
C GLY A 67 5.35 -4.84 -9.90
N THR A 68 6.23 -5.74 -10.34
CA THR A 68 7.05 -5.57 -11.56
C THR A 68 6.19 -5.36 -12.80
N ILE A 69 5.21 -6.23 -13.03
CA ILE A 69 4.35 -6.16 -14.21
C ILE A 69 3.48 -4.90 -14.17
N TYR A 70 2.95 -4.54 -13.00
CA TYR A 70 2.12 -3.34 -12.89
C TYR A 70 2.90 -2.04 -13.08
N LEU A 71 4.11 -1.92 -12.52
CA LEU A 71 5.01 -0.80 -12.75
C LEU A 71 5.44 -0.73 -14.22
N ALA A 72 5.85 -1.85 -14.80
CA ALA A 72 6.33 -1.94 -16.17
C ALA A 72 5.27 -1.47 -17.17
N GLU A 73 4.02 -1.89 -16.96
CA GLU A 73 2.89 -1.49 -17.79
C GLU A 73 2.63 0.03 -17.70
N GLN A 74 2.62 0.60 -16.50
CA GLN A 74 2.40 2.04 -16.31
C GLN A 74 3.55 2.89 -16.90
N LEU A 75 4.77 2.35 -16.91
CA LEU A 75 5.98 3.03 -17.39
C LEU A 75 6.31 2.71 -18.86
N ARG A 76 5.50 1.90 -19.56
CA ARG A 76 5.78 1.45 -20.94
C ARG A 76 6.04 2.60 -21.92
N ALA A 77 5.40 3.75 -21.72
CA ALA A 77 5.50 4.91 -22.60
C ALA A 77 6.59 5.91 -22.19
N THR A 78 7.47 5.56 -21.24
CA THR A 78 8.58 6.41 -20.78
C THR A 78 9.93 5.73 -21.04
N SER A 79 11.03 6.42 -20.76
CA SER A 79 12.37 5.84 -20.82
C SER A 79 12.78 5.14 -19.51
N ALA A 80 11.83 4.91 -18.60
CA ALA A 80 12.09 4.31 -17.29
C ALA A 80 12.52 2.84 -17.43
N ARG A 81 13.34 2.40 -16.48
CA ARG A 81 13.84 1.01 -16.42
C ARG A 81 13.57 0.40 -15.06
N ILE A 82 13.15 -0.86 -15.08
CA ILE A 82 12.85 -1.63 -13.88
C ILE A 82 13.85 -2.76 -13.75
N VAL A 83 14.49 -2.88 -12.59
CA VAL A 83 15.26 -4.07 -12.22
C VAL A 83 14.39 -4.94 -11.33
N HIS A 84 14.05 -6.14 -11.79
CA HIS A 84 13.41 -7.17 -10.98
C HIS A 84 14.49 -8.03 -10.34
N CYS A 85 14.58 -8.02 -9.01
CA CYS A 85 15.55 -8.80 -8.25
C CYS A 85 14.82 -9.83 -7.38
N ASP A 86 15.16 -11.11 -7.51
CA ASP A 86 14.63 -12.18 -6.65
C ASP A 86 15.64 -13.32 -6.47
N LEU A 87 15.50 -14.11 -5.41
CA LEU A 87 16.34 -15.27 -5.13
C LEU A 87 15.91 -16.51 -5.95
N SER A 88 14.61 -16.65 -6.22
CA SER A 88 14.03 -17.83 -6.84
C SER A 88 14.04 -17.71 -8.37
N ALA A 89 14.70 -18.65 -9.03
CA ALA A 89 14.68 -18.77 -10.48
C ALA A 89 13.27 -19.13 -10.98
N ALA A 90 12.56 -20.02 -10.27
CA ALA A 90 11.19 -20.42 -10.60
C ALA A 90 10.21 -19.23 -10.56
N SER A 91 10.32 -18.37 -9.54
CA SER A 91 9.49 -17.16 -9.43
C SER A 91 9.79 -16.15 -10.54
N ILE A 92 11.08 -15.91 -10.83
CA ILE A 92 11.52 -15.07 -11.94
C ILE A 92 11.00 -15.60 -13.29
N ALA A 93 11.02 -16.92 -13.50
CA ALA A 93 10.54 -17.53 -14.74
C ALA A 93 9.05 -17.23 -14.99
N ILE A 94 8.21 -17.31 -13.94
CA ILE A 94 6.79 -16.94 -14.01
C ILE A 94 6.63 -15.45 -14.32
N ALA A 95 7.38 -14.58 -13.62
CA ALA A 95 7.34 -13.13 -13.84
C ALA A 95 7.77 -12.75 -15.26
N ARG A 96 8.85 -13.36 -15.78
CA ARG A 96 9.32 -13.20 -17.17
C ARG A 96 8.25 -13.59 -18.16
N ARG A 97 7.61 -14.75 -17.96
CA ARG A 97 6.54 -15.22 -18.85
C ARG A 97 5.36 -14.26 -18.87
N ARG A 98 4.98 -13.68 -17.73
CA ARG A 98 3.94 -12.63 -17.64
C ARG A 98 4.33 -11.39 -18.44
N ALA A 99 5.57 -10.93 -18.32
CA ALA A 99 6.09 -9.78 -19.07
C ALA A 99 6.09 -10.04 -20.58
N GLU A 100 6.52 -11.22 -21.02
CA GLU A 100 6.53 -11.64 -22.42
C GLU A 100 5.12 -11.61 -23.04
N ILE A 101 4.11 -12.12 -22.32
CA ILE A 101 2.72 -12.14 -22.80
C ILE A 101 2.19 -10.72 -23.01
N ARG A 102 2.59 -9.77 -22.17
CA ARG A 102 2.25 -8.35 -22.32
C ARG A 102 3.16 -7.61 -23.31
N GLY A 103 4.26 -8.22 -23.78
CA GLY A 103 5.29 -7.55 -24.57
C GLY A 103 5.94 -6.38 -23.81
N LEU A 104 6.30 -6.59 -22.55
CA LEU A 104 7.03 -5.62 -21.73
C LEU A 104 8.54 -5.84 -21.88
N ASP A 105 9.26 -4.79 -22.30
CA ASP A 105 10.70 -4.80 -22.62
C ASP A 105 11.52 -3.80 -21.79
N ASN A 106 10.88 -3.13 -20.83
CA ASN A 106 11.46 -2.17 -19.91
C ASN A 106 11.91 -2.79 -18.56
N ILE A 107 12.14 -4.11 -18.54
CA ILE A 107 12.50 -4.89 -17.34
C ILE A 107 13.83 -5.60 -17.53
N ASP A 108 14.77 -5.35 -16.63
CA ASP A 108 16.00 -6.11 -16.44
C ASP A 108 15.79 -7.13 -15.32
N TRP A 109 16.24 -8.36 -15.54
CA TRP A 109 15.96 -9.48 -14.65
C TRP A 109 17.22 -9.96 -13.96
N LEU A 110 17.22 -9.94 -12.63
CA LEU A 110 18.35 -10.26 -11.78
C LEU A 110 17.97 -11.37 -10.79
N GLN A 111 18.66 -12.50 -10.88
CA GLN A 111 18.59 -13.53 -9.83
C GLN A 111 19.71 -13.26 -8.83
N ALA A 112 19.39 -12.67 -7.68
CA ALA A 112 20.36 -12.34 -6.65
C ALA A 112 19.67 -12.14 -5.29
N SER A 113 20.45 -12.23 -4.21
CA SER A 113 19.99 -11.74 -2.91
C SER A 113 19.95 -10.22 -2.93
N LEU A 114 18.89 -9.62 -2.35
CA LEU A 114 18.83 -8.17 -2.17
C LEU A 114 20.02 -7.66 -1.31
N LEU A 115 20.58 -8.51 -0.46
CA LEU A 115 21.73 -8.17 0.39
C LEU A 115 23.02 -7.95 -0.42
N GLU A 116 23.05 -8.38 -1.69
CA GLU A 116 24.17 -8.21 -2.61
C GLU A 116 24.03 -6.96 -3.49
N LEU A 117 22.88 -6.28 -3.47
CA LEU A 117 22.61 -5.11 -4.33
C LEU A 117 23.71 -4.03 -4.27
N PRO A 118 24.26 -3.66 -3.09
CA PRO A 118 25.31 -2.64 -3.02
C PRO A 118 26.60 -2.99 -3.77
N GLN A 119 26.88 -4.28 -3.98
CA GLN A 119 28.11 -4.76 -4.62
C GLN A 119 27.95 -4.99 -6.13
N LEU A 120 26.73 -5.05 -6.63
CA LEU A 120 26.44 -5.36 -8.04
C LEU A 120 26.67 -4.18 -9.00
N GLY A 121 26.91 -2.97 -8.50
CA GLY A 121 27.22 -1.82 -9.34
C GLY A 121 26.05 -1.37 -10.23
N LEU A 122 24.80 -1.62 -9.81
CA LEU A 122 23.60 -1.28 -10.57
C LEU A 122 23.32 0.23 -10.62
N GLY A 123 23.95 1.02 -9.75
CA GLY A 123 23.64 2.43 -9.54
C GLY A 123 22.46 2.62 -8.58
N GLU A 124 21.88 3.82 -8.59
CA GLU A 124 20.81 4.21 -7.68
C GLU A 124 19.42 4.07 -8.33
N PHE A 125 18.40 3.91 -7.49
CA PHE A 125 16.99 3.80 -7.87
C PHE A 125 16.17 4.93 -7.27
N ASP A 126 15.31 5.54 -8.09
CA ASP A 126 14.38 6.58 -7.65
C ASP A 126 13.23 5.98 -6.83
N TYR A 127 12.84 4.75 -7.15
CA TYR A 127 11.81 4.03 -6.40
C TYR A 127 12.23 2.58 -6.17
N ILE A 128 12.04 2.10 -4.94
CA ILE A 128 12.24 0.71 -4.57
C ILE A 128 10.91 0.14 -4.07
N ASN A 129 10.37 -0.87 -4.75
CA ASN A 129 9.34 -1.74 -4.18
C ASN A 129 10.03 -2.85 -3.36
N CYS A 130 9.65 -3.00 -2.10
CA CYS A 130 10.06 -4.09 -1.22
C CYS A 130 8.86 -4.59 -0.40
N SER A 131 7.91 -5.21 -1.09
CA SER A 131 6.66 -5.70 -0.52
C SER A 131 6.73 -7.19 -0.21
N GLY A 132 6.66 -7.59 1.06
CA GLY A 132 6.61 -9.01 1.41
C GLY A 132 7.97 -9.68 1.57
N VAL A 133 8.99 -8.93 2.01
CA VAL A 133 10.39 -9.37 1.85
C VAL A 133 11.21 -9.22 3.13
N LEU A 134 11.41 -8.00 3.65
CA LEU A 134 12.37 -7.77 4.74
C LEU A 134 12.06 -8.57 6.01
N HIS A 135 10.79 -8.86 6.28
CA HIS A 135 10.39 -9.62 7.46
C HIS A 135 10.68 -11.13 7.37
N HIS A 136 11.07 -11.63 6.20
CA HIS A 136 11.55 -13.01 6.01
C HIS A 136 13.07 -13.15 6.18
N LEU A 137 13.79 -12.04 6.31
CA LEU A 137 15.24 -12.05 6.53
C LEU A 137 15.58 -12.41 7.98
N ASP A 138 16.75 -13.01 8.15
CA ASP A 138 17.36 -13.21 9.47
C ASP A 138 17.70 -11.86 10.14
N ASP A 139 18.29 -10.95 9.36
CA ASP A 139 18.50 -9.54 9.72
C ASP A 139 17.73 -8.61 8.73
N PRO A 140 16.49 -8.24 9.06
CA PRO A 140 15.71 -7.26 8.29
C PRO A 140 16.42 -5.91 8.13
N ASP A 141 17.21 -5.52 9.13
CA ASP A 141 17.90 -4.25 9.17
C ASP A 141 19.10 -4.22 8.20
N ALA A 142 19.82 -5.33 8.07
CA ALA A 142 20.79 -5.52 6.98
C ALA A 142 20.13 -5.38 5.60
N GLY A 143 18.92 -5.92 5.43
CA GLY A 143 18.14 -5.76 4.20
C GLY A 143 17.80 -4.29 3.92
N LEU A 144 17.26 -3.58 4.91
CA LEU A 144 16.97 -2.14 4.79
C LEU A 144 18.22 -1.32 4.43
N ARG A 145 19.36 -1.60 5.08
CA ARG A 145 20.64 -0.94 4.76
C ARG A 145 21.09 -1.21 3.34
N ALA A 146 20.92 -2.43 2.84
CA ALA A 146 21.27 -2.79 1.46
C ALA A 146 20.42 -2.01 0.45
N LEU A 147 19.10 -1.93 0.68
CA LEU A 147 18.19 -1.11 -0.15
C LEU A 147 18.54 0.38 -0.09
N THR A 148 18.82 0.90 1.10
CA THR A 148 19.16 2.32 1.30
C THR A 148 20.45 2.72 0.59
N ARG A 149 21.43 1.80 0.46
CA ARG A 149 22.70 2.05 -0.25
C ARG A 149 22.54 2.19 -1.76
N VAL A 150 21.44 1.70 -2.33
CA VAL A 150 21.11 1.82 -3.75
C VAL A 150 19.90 2.73 -3.99
N LEU A 151 19.41 3.41 -2.95
CA LEU A 151 18.34 4.39 -3.05
C LEU A 151 18.94 5.74 -3.45
N ALA A 152 18.36 6.39 -4.46
CA ALA A 152 18.73 7.76 -4.82
C ALA A 152 18.50 8.71 -3.63
N ALA A 153 19.22 9.83 -3.58
CA ALA A 153 19.10 10.81 -2.49
C ALA A 153 17.64 11.30 -2.28
N ASP A 154 16.93 11.51 -3.38
CA ASP A 154 15.51 11.88 -3.42
C ASP A 154 14.59 10.68 -3.71
N GLY A 155 15.09 9.46 -3.53
CA GLY A 155 14.33 8.25 -3.79
C GLY A 155 13.32 7.93 -2.69
N ALA A 156 12.43 6.97 -2.99
CA ALA A 156 11.47 6.45 -2.03
C ALA A 156 11.38 4.92 -2.04
N ILE A 157 10.91 4.35 -0.93
CA ILE A 157 10.68 2.91 -0.81
C ILE A 157 9.21 2.66 -0.51
N GLY A 158 8.51 1.89 -1.34
CA GLY A 158 7.24 1.29 -0.96
C GLY A 158 7.50 -0.05 -0.30
N MET A 159 7.05 -0.21 0.94
CA MET A 159 7.34 -1.38 1.77
C MET A 159 6.06 -2.02 2.29
N MET A 160 6.07 -3.35 2.35
CA MET A 160 5.06 -4.11 3.07
C MET A 160 5.71 -5.15 3.98
N VAL A 161 5.29 -5.15 5.25
CA VAL A 161 5.67 -6.16 6.25
C VAL A 161 4.45 -6.67 7.02
N TYR A 162 4.57 -7.81 7.69
CA TYR A 162 3.50 -8.35 8.50
C TYR A 162 3.19 -7.50 9.73
N ALA A 163 1.90 -7.32 10.02
CA ALA A 163 1.40 -6.58 11.17
C ALA A 163 1.08 -7.53 12.33
N THR A 164 1.44 -7.15 13.57
CA THR A 164 1.38 -8.07 14.71
C THR A 164 -0.05 -8.41 15.13
N TYR A 165 -0.91 -7.40 15.32
CA TYR A 165 -2.20 -7.63 15.98
C TYR A 165 -3.21 -8.38 15.11
N GLY A 166 -3.36 -8.02 13.83
CA GLY A 166 -4.29 -8.71 12.94
C GLY A 166 -3.86 -10.12 12.57
N ARG A 167 -2.59 -10.48 12.79
CA ARG A 167 -2.06 -11.85 12.63
C ARG A 167 -2.18 -12.70 13.91
N THR A 168 -2.93 -12.24 14.92
CA THR A 168 -3.26 -13.07 16.08
C THR A 168 -3.90 -14.38 15.62
N GLY A 169 -3.32 -15.50 16.04
CA GLY A 169 -3.69 -16.85 15.59
C GLY A 169 -2.73 -17.45 14.57
N VAL A 170 -2.12 -16.65 13.69
CA VAL A 170 -1.19 -17.15 12.66
C VAL A 170 0.07 -17.73 13.30
N TYR A 171 0.71 -16.97 14.20
CA TYR A 171 1.95 -17.43 14.86
C TYR A 171 1.72 -18.63 15.79
N GLN A 172 0.55 -18.74 16.42
CA GLN A 172 0.17 -19.93 17.19
C GLN A 172 -0.03 -21.14 16.27
N MET A 173 -0.58 -20.94 15.07
CA MET A 173 -0.73 -22.00 14.08
C MET A 173 0.62 -22.44 13.51
N GLN A 174 1.52 -21.50 13.21
CA GLN A 174 2.88 -21.82 12.78
C GLN A 174 3.64 -22.59 13.87
N GLU A 175 3.53 -22.18 15.14
CA GLU A 175 4.10 -22.90 16.29
C GLU A 175 3.55 -24.33 16.40
N LEU A 176 2.22 -24.49 16.34
CA LEU A 176 1.55 -25.79 16.34
C LEU A 176 2.05 -26.69 15.21
N LEU A 177 2.13 -26.14 13.99
CA LEU A 177 2.56 -26.89 12.82
C LEU A 177 4.06 -27.22 12.85
N ARG A 178 4.90 -26.36 13.43
CA ARG A 178 6.32 -26.68 13.68
C ARG A 178 6.47 -27.86 14.63
N GLN A 179 5.64 -27.96 15.67
CA GLN A 179 5.65 -29.12 16.59
C GLN A 179 5.17 -30.40 15.90
N ILE A 180 4.05 -30.35 15.17
CA ILE A 180 3.50 -31.49 14.42
C ILE A 180 4.51 -31.98 13.36
N ASN A 181 5.16 -31.05 12.67
CA ASN A 181 6.10 -31.36 11.59
C ASN A 181 7.55 -31.59 12.05
N SER A 182 7.80 -31.76 13.36
CA SER A 182 9.15 -31.92 13.92
C SER A 182 9.96 -33.08 13.33
N ARG A 183 9.28 -34.07 12.72
CA ARG A 183 9.90 -35.21 12.01
C ARG A 183 9.48 -35.31 10.54
N THR A 184 8.84 -34.26 10.01
CA THR A 184 8.33 -34.21 8.63
C THR A 184 9.21 -33.27 7.83
N GLU A 185 10.07 -33.84 6.99
CA GLU A 185 11.02 -33.09 6.17
C GLU A 185 10.40 -32.63 4.84
N SER A 186 9.52 -33.42 4.25
CA SER A 186 8.96 -33.12 2.92
C SER A 186 7.92 -32.01 2.97
N ILE A 187 7.98 -31.10 1.99
CA ILE A 187 6.98 -30.04 1.79
C ILE A 187 5.57 -30.64 1.69
N ALA A 188 5.39 -31.71 0.92
CA ALA A 188 4.11 -32.39 0.76
C ALA A 188 3.53 -32.89 2.09
N GLY A 189 4.35 -33.54 2.93
CA GLY A 189 3.90 -34.03 4.24
C GLY A 189 3.51 -32.89 5.18
N ARG A 190 4.27 -31.79 5.17
CA ARG A 190 3.94 -30.60 5.98
C ARG A 190 2.62 -29.97 5.55
N LEU A 191 2.36 -29.90 4.24
CA LEU A 191 1.11 -29.41 3.67
C LEU A 191 -0.07 -30.32 4.02
N ASP A 192 0.10 -31.63 3.95
CA ASP A 192 -0.95 -32.60 4.32
C ASP A 192 -1.33 -32.47 5.80
N ASN A 193 -0.34 -32.31 6.68
CA ASN A 193 -0.57 -32.04 8.09
C ASN A 193 -1.29 -30.70 8.29
N ALA A 194 -0.87 -29.63 7.59
CA ALA A 194 -1.52 -28.32 7.67
C ALA A 194 -2.99 -28.36 7.24
N ARG A 195 -3.32 -29.05 6.14
CA ARG A 195 -4.71 -29.22 5.68
C ARG A 195 -5.55 -29.99 6.68
N GLN A 196 -5.01 -31.06 7.25
CA GLN A 196 -5.69 -31.83 8.29
C GLN A 196 -6.01 -30.94 9.50
N VAL A 197 -5.02 -30.20 10.01
CA VAL A 197 -5.23 -29.26 11.13
C VAL A 197 -6.31 -28.23 10.79
N LEU A 198 -6.20 -27.54 9.65
CA LEU A 198 -7.16 -26.53 9.21
C LEU A 198 -8.60 -27.09 9.14
N SER A 199 -8.77 -28.33 8.67
CA SER A 199 -10.09 -28.98 8.58
C SER A 199 -10.71 -29.35 9.93
N MET A 200 -9.91 -29.40 11.00
CA MET A 200 -10.31 -29.88 12.32
C MET A 200 -10.18 -28.83 13.43
N LEU A 201 -9.94 -27.56 13.10
CA LEU A 201 -9.78 -26.52 14.11
C LEU A 201 -11.06 -26.31 14.93
N PRO A 202 -10.99 -26.32 16.27
CA PRO A 202 -12.15 -25.96 17.08
C PRO A 202 -12.44 -24.46 16.94
N ALA A 203 -13.72 -24.08 17.04
CA ALA A 203 -14.15 -22.67 16.99
C ALA A 203 -13.57 -21.78 18.10
N THR A 204 -12.94 -22.36 19.11
CA THR A 204 -12.20 -21.64 20.17
C THR A 204 -10.80 -21.20 19.74
N ASN A 205 -10.24 -21.76 18.66
CA ASN A 205 -8.92 -21.41 18.15
C ASN A 205 -8.89 -19.97 17.59
N TRP A 206 -7.81 -19.23 17.85
CA TRP A 206 -7.67 -17.83 17.43
C TRP A 206 -7.63 -17.64 15.92
N PHE A 207 -6.94 -18.52 15.17
CA PHE A 207 -6.94 -18.49 13.71
C PHE A 207 -8.35 -18.75 13.17
N ALA A 208 -9.08 -19.73 13.72
CA ALA A 208 -10.45 -20.01 13.31
C ALA A 208 -11.40 -18.81 13.57
N ARG A 209 -11.21 -18.07 14.67
CA ARG A 209 -11.99 -16.83 14.97
C ARG A 209 -11.63 -15.65 14.07
N GLY A 210 -10.39 -15.61 13.59
CA GLY A 210 -9.85 -14.55 12.73
C GLY A 210 -9.78 -14.91 11.26
N GLU A 211 -10.29 -16.08 10.83
CA GLU A 211 -10.00 -16.67 9.52
C GLU A 211 -10.39 -15.73 8.37
N GLN A 212 -11.43 -14.91 8.55
CA GLN A 212 -11.88 -13.91 7.58
C GLN A 212 -10.84 -12.84 7.24
N LEU A 213 -9.80 -12.66 8.07
CA LEU A 213 -8.71 -11.73 7.82
C LEU A 213 -7.65 -12.29 6.88
N PHE A 214 -7.63 -13.61 6.67
CA PHE A 214 -6.62 -14.30 5.89
C PHE A 214 -7.24 -14.92 4.63
N PHE A 215 -6.53 -14.78 3.51
CA PHE A 215 -6.97 -15.38 2.24
C PHE A 215 -5.94 -16.37 1.67
N ASP A 216 -4.68 -16.29 2.09
CA ASP A 216 -3.59 -17.03 1.46
C ASP A 216 -3.74 -18.54 1.57
N HIS A 217 -4.24 -19.07 2.70
CA HIS A 217 -4.50 -20.50 2.85
C HIS A 217 -5.56 -21.05 1.86
N ARG A 218 -6.30 -20.17 1.17
CA ARG A 218 -7.26 -20.53 0.12
C ARG A 218 -6.66 -20.48 -1.29
N ARG A 219 -5.39 -20.08 -1.43
CA ARG A 219 -4.65 -19.97 -2.70
C ARG A 219 -3.82 -21.21 -3.04
N GLY A 220 -4.22 -22.36 -2.51
CA GLY A 220 -3.51 -23.63 -2.69
C GLY A 220 -2.24 -23.72 -1.86
N ASP A 221 -1.35 -24.62 -2.27
CA ASP A 221 -0.20 -25.07 -1.49
C ASP A 221 0.77 -23.94 -1.17
N ALA A 222 1.08 -23.09 -2.16
CA ALA A 222 1.95 -21.95 -1.98
C ALA A 222 1.42 -21.00 -0.90
N GLY A 223 0.11 -20.75 -0.86
CA GLY A 223 -0.47 -19.84 0.12
C GLY A 223 -0.63 -20.45 1.52
N ILE A 224 -0.90 -21.76 1.63
CA ILE A 224 -0.84 -22.46 2.92
C ILE A 224 0.58 -22.41 3.47
N TYR A 225 1.57 -22.68 2.61
CA TYR A 225 2.97 -22.72 3.02
C TYR A 225 3.45 -21.34 3.46
N ASP A 226 3.22 -20.32 2.64
CA ASP A 226 3.62 -18.93 2.93
C ASP A 226 2.98 -18.40 4.22
N LEU A 227 1.72 -18.74 4.50
CA LEU A 227 1.04 -18.25 5.70
C LEU A 227 1.40 -19.04 6.98
N LEU A 228 1.45 -20.37 6.90
CA LEU A 228 1.40 -21.26 8.08
C LEU A 228 2.61 -22.17 8.25
N LEU A 229 3.42 -22.37 7.21
CA LEU A 229 4.59 -23.23 7.23
C LEU A 229 5.89 -22.46 6.90
N HIS A 230 5.80 -21.13 6.87
CA HIS A 230 6.92 -20.27 6.50
C HIS A 230 8.14 -20.55 7.38
N ALA A 231 9.31 -20.68 6.75
CA ALA A 231 10.54 -21.03 7.47
C ALA A 231 10.97 -19.90 8.43
N GLN A 232 10.84 -18.66 7.99
CA GLN A 232 11.21 -17.46 8.75
C GLN A 232 10.26 -16.30 8.44
N ASP A 233 9.43 -15.88 9.38
CA ASP A 233 8.72 -14.61 9.29
C ASP A 233 8.72 -13.90 10.65
N ARG A 234 8.46 -12.60 10.64
CA ARG A 234 8.21 -11.81 11.84
C ARG A 234 7.19 -10.72 11.54
N SER A 235 6.52 -10.24 12.58
CA SER A 235 5.60 -9.10 12.47
C SER A 235 6.12 -7.89 13.24
N TYR A 236 5.56 -6.74 12.92
CA TYR A 236 5.83 -5.48 13.58
C TYR A 236 4.52 -4.81 14.00
N THR A 237 4.57 -4.07 15.10
CA THR A 237 3.57 -3.05 15.44
C THR A 237 3.94 -1.71 14.81
N VAL A 238 3.00 -0.77 14.75
CA VAL A 238 3.27 0.62 14.35
C VAL A 238 4.43 1.22 15.15
N GLU A 239 4.48 0.96 16.46
CA GLU A 239 5.51 1.48 17.34
C GLU A 239 6.90 0.92 16.99
N GLN A 240 7.00 -0.39 16.71
CA GLN A 240 8.25 -1.01 16.28
C GLN A 240 8.71 -0.50 14.91
N LEU A 241 7.77 -0.24 13.99
CA LEU A 241 8.10 0.37 12.70
C LEU A 241 8.65 1.78 12.85
N TYR A 242 8.11 2.59 13.77
CA TYR A 242 8.68 3.91 14.04
C TYR A 242 10.06 3.82 14.70
N CYS A 243 10.26 2.96 15.71
CA CYS A 243 11.60 2.75 16.28
C CYS A 243 12.61 2.39 15.20
N TRP A 244 12.28 1.39 14.38
CA TRP A 244 13.18 0.89 13.36
C TRP A 244 13.39 1.91 12.24
N LEU A 245 12.34 2.34 11.56
CA LEU A 245 12.48 3.08 10.30
C LEU A 245 12.70 4.58 10.51
N HIS A 246 12.05 5.17 11.53
CA HIS A 246 12.14 6.59 11.81
C HIS A 246 13.28 6.93 12.77
N ASP A 247 13.32 6.30 13.95
CA ASP A 247 14.27 6.68 14.99
C ASP A 247 15.71 6.23 14.64
N GLU A 248 15.89 5.00 14.14
CA GLU A 248 17.21 4.46 13.82
C GLU A 248 17.71 4.89 12.42
N HIS A 249 16.83 4.97 11.41
CA HIS A 249 17.22 5.22 10.02
C HIS A 249 16.83 6.61 9.47
N GLY A 250 16.07 7.39 10.24
CA GLY A 250 15.69 8.76 9.87
C GLY A 250 14.72 8.85 8.69
N PHE A 251 13.96 7.80 8.40
CA PHE A 251 12.93 7.85 7.37
C PHE A 251 11.65 8.51 7.90
N HIS A 252 10.97 9.23 7.02
CA HIS A 252 9.58 9.61 7.21
C HIS A 252 8.68 8.48 6.70
N ILE A 253 7.64 8.14 7.46
CA ILE A 253 6.73 7.01 7.19
C ILE A 253 5.36 7.55 6.81
N GLU A 254 4.87 7.19 5.63
CA GLU A 254 3.49 7.44 5.20
C GLU A 254 2.75 6.10 5.07
N PHE A 255 1.93 5.79 6.09
CA PHE A 255 1.13 4.58 6.10
C PHE A 255 0.02 4.59 5.07
N SER A 256 -0.21 3.44 4.45
CA SER A 256 -1.31 3.14 3.54
C SER A 256 -1.78 1.70 3.79
N ASP A 257 -2.83 1.26 3.10
CA ASP A 257 -3.30 -0.10 3.17
C ASP A 257 -4.05 -0.45 1.89
N VAL A 258 -3.86 -1.68 1.41
CA VAL A 258 -4.43 -2.14 0.14
C VAL A 258 -5.94 -2.00 0.17
N GLY A 259 -6.44 -1.04 -0.61
CA GLY A 259 -7.87 -0.79 -0.72
C GLY A 259 -8.49 -0.03 0.45
N ARG A 260 -7.75 0.20 1.55
CA ARG A 260 -8.22 0.98 2.70
C ARG A 260 -7.53 2.32 2.89
N GLY A 261 -6.43 2.55 2.17
CA GLY A 261 -5.59 3.73 2.33
C GLY A 261 -5.17 3.96 3.76
N ARG A 262 -5.18 5.21 4.20
CA ARG A 262 -4.75 5.61 5.54
C ARG A 262 -5.80 5.36 6.61
N SER A 263 -7.04 5.03 6.26
CA SER A 263 -8.15 4.94 7.22
C SER A 263 -7.91 3.99 8.40
N PRO A 264 -7.23 2.84 8.26
CA PRO A 264 -6.91 1.96 9.39
C PRO A 264 -5.92 2.56 10.40
N TYR A 265 -5.29 3.69 10.07
CA TYR A 265 -4.33 4.40 10.92
C TYR A 265 -4.92 5.69 11.52
N LEU A 266 -6.23 5.93 11.33
CA LEU A 266 -6.94 7.11 11.79
C LEU A 266 -8.04 6.72 12.81
N PRO A 267 -7.82 6.95 14.13
CA PRO A 267 -8.73 6.51 15.19
C PRO A 267 -10.20 6.91 14.98
N GLN A 268 -10.42 8.11 14.45
CA GLN A 268 -11.75 8.67 14.18
C GLN A 268 -12.50 7.92 13.06
N LEU A 269 -11.80 7.30 12.11
CA LEU A 269 -12.42 6.55 11.02
C LEU A 269 -12.69 5.10 11.41
N ILE A 270 -11.94 4.55 12.37
CA ILE A 270 -12.19 3.20 12.91
C ILE A 270 -13.46 3.19 13.75
N LEU A 271 -13.70 4.23 14.55
CA LEU A 271 -14.85 4.31 15.47
C LEU A 271 -16.12 4.90 14.82
N ALA A 272 -16.06 5.29 13.55
CA ALA A 272 -17.20 5.87 12.86
C ALA A 272 -18.38 4.88 12.77
N PRO A 273 -19.66 5.35 12.90
CA PRO A 273 -20.09 6.73 13.04
C PRO A 273 -20.26 7.20 14.49
N ARG A 274 -19.72 6.49 15.49
CA ARG A 274 -19.91 6.82 16.93
C ARG A 274 -18.71 7.62 17.45
N PRO A 275 -18.72 8.97 17.40
CA PRO A 275 -17.61 9.76 17.91
C PRO A 275 -17.52 9.58 19.43
N ALA A 276 -16.38 9.08 19.89
CA ALA A 276 -16.12 8.94 21.32
C ALA A 276 -15.45 10.22 21.86
N PRO A 277 -15.83 10.74 23.05
CA PRO A 277 -15.23 11.95 23.60
C PRO A 277 -13.70 11.91 23.72
N PHE A 278 -13.12 10.73 23.93
CA PHE A 278 -11.67 10.56 24.04
C PHE A 278 -10.92 10.85 22.72
N LEU A 279 -11.59 10.85 21.56
CA LEU A 279 -10.97 11.18 20.28
C LEU A 279 -10.40 12.59 20.26
N ALA A 280 -10.99 13.54 20.99
CA ALA A 280 -10.45 14.89 21.14
C ALA A 280 -9.10 14.90 21.90
N THR A 281 -8.92 13.97 22.83
CA THR A 281 -7.65 13.76 23.53
C THR A 281 -6.64 13.10 22.59
N VAL A 282 -7.04 12.05 21.87
CA VAL A 282 -6.18 11.34 20.92
C VAL A 282 -5.69 12.28 19.81
N ALA A 283 -6.56 13.13 19.26
CA ALA A 283 -6.20 14.08 18.20
C ALA A 283 -5.11 15.10 18.60
N ARG A 284 -4.84 15.28 19.89
CA ARG A 284 -3.77 16.16 20.41
C ARG A 284 -2.47 15.42 20.69
N MET A 285 -2.46 14.09 20.59
CA MET A 285 -1.25 13.28 20.78
C MET A 285 -0.34 13.36 19.53
N PRO A 286 0.96 13.07 19.66
CA PRO A 286 1.84 12.88 18.50
C PRO A 286 1.29 11.87 17.50
N LEU A 287 1.52 12.10 16.20
CA LEU A 287 0.96 11.27 15.12
C LEU A 287 1.24 9.76 15.31
N ARG A 288 2.48 9.41 15.67
CA ARG A 288 2.90 8.04 16.01
C ARG A 288 1.98 7.38 17.05
N GLN A 289 1.65 8.12 18.12
CA GLN A 289 0.75 7.61 19.17
C GLN A 289 -0.68 7.45 18.65
N GLN A 290 -1.16 8.38 17.83
CA GLN A 290 -2.49 8.26 17.22
C GLN A 290 -2.60 7.01 16.35
N GLN A 291 -1.59 6.73 15.53
CA GLN A 291 -1.57 5.58 14.63
C GLN A 291 -1.39 4.25 15.40
N ALA A 292 -0.58 4.22 16.46
CA ALA A 292 -0.49 3.05 17.33
C ALA A 292 -1.82 2.76 18.05
N ILE A 293 -2.53 3.80 18.50
CA ILE A 293 -3.88 3.66 19.04
C ILE A 293 -4.85 3.14 17.97
N ALA A 294 -4.76 3.66 16.73
CA ALA A 294 -5.59 3.19 15.63
C ALA A 294 -5.37 1.70 15.34
N GLU A 295 -4.12 1.24 15.30
CA GLU A 295 -3.77 -0.16 15.11
C GLU A 295 -4.43 -1.06 16.16
N LEU A 296 -4.35 -0.67 17.44
CA LEU A 296 -4.96 -1.38 18.57
C LEU A 296 -6.49 -1.36 18.54
N LEU A 297 -7.10 -0.22 18.20
CA LEU A 297 -8.55 -0.09 18.08
C LEU A 297 -9.10 -0.94 16.94
N GLY A 298 -8.38 -0.97 15.82
CA GLY A 298 -8.79 -1.65 14.60
C GLY A 298 -8.57 -3.16 14.64
N GLY A 299 -7.40 -3.62 15.14
CA GLY A 299 -7.06 -5.04 15.32
C GLY A 299 -7.09 -5.91 14.06
N THR A 300 -7.24 -5.33 12.87
CA THR A 300 -7.52 -6.03 11.59
C THR A 300 -6.40 -5.88 10.56
N LEU A 301 -5.34 -5.13 10.86
CA LEU A 301 -4.18 -5.02 10.00
C LEU A 301 -3.40 -6.33 10.07
N VAL A 302 -3.41 -7.10 8.98
CA VAL A 302 -2.59 -8.31 8.81
C VAL A 302 -1.24 -8.02 8.16
N THR A 303 -1.14 -6.87 7.47
CA THR A 303 0.10 -6.31 6.93
C THR A 303 0.12 -4.81 7.21
N HIS A 304 1.32 -4.24 7.29
CA HIS A 304 1.57 -2.81 7.20
C HIS A 304 2.12 -2.53 5.81
N SER A 305 1.46 -1.63 5.07
CA SER A 305 1.97 -1.07 3.81
C SER A 305 2.28 0.40 4.03
N PHE A 306 3.41 0.88 3.54
CA PHE A 306 3.80 2.28 3.74
C PHE A 306 4.87 2.72 2.75
N PHE A 307 4.99 4.03 2.59
CA PHE A 307 6.09 4.66 1.86
C PHE A 307 7.13 5.24 2.82
N LEU A 308 8.41 5.08 2.48
CA LEU A 308 9.54 5.66 3.18
C LEU A 308 10.21 6.72 2.32
N THR A 309 10.46 7.88 2.92
CA THR A 309 11.08 9.05 2.27
C THR A 309 12.05 9.76 3.21
N ARG A 310 12.96 10.57 2.66
CA ARG A 310 13.78 11.51 3.44
C ARG A 310 12.96 12.77 3.73
N GLY A 311 12.31 12.79 4.90
CA GLY A 311 11.35 13.84 5.27
C GLY A 311 10.01 13.70 4.53
N SER A 312 8.98 14.41 4.98
CA SER A 312 7.66 14.33 4.35
C SER A 312 7.68 14.94 2.94
N ARG A 313 7.16 14.18 1.98
CA ARG A 313 7.05 14.58 0.57
C ARG A 313 5.65 14.31 0.02
N VAL A 314 4.63 14.39 0.88
CA VAL A 314 3.24 14.25 0.46
C VAL A 314 2.79 15.52 -0.28
N ALA A 315 2.06 15.36 -1.37
CA ALA A 315 1.52 16.49 -2.13
C ALA A 315 0.57 17.33 -1.25
N ALA A 316 0.77 18.66 -1.26
CA ALA A 316 0.13 19.56 -0.31
C ALA A 316 -1.31 19.95 -0.72
N TYR A 317 -2.26 19.78 0.20
CA TYR A 317 -3.68 20.14 0.00
C TYR A 317 -3.92 21.64 -0.18
N ARG A 318 -3.29 22.48 0.63
CA ARG A 318 -3.50 23.95 0.61
C ARG A 318 -2.59 24.68 -0.37
N ASP A 319 -2.17 24.00 -1.43
CA ASP A 319 -1.41 24.57 -2.54
C ASP A 319 -2.38 24.83 -3.71
N PRO A 320 -2.64 26.10 -4.11
CA PRO A 320 -3.53 26.42 -5.24
C PRO A 320 -3.09 25.80 -6.56
N ALA A 321 -1.81 25.46 -6.72
CA ALA A 321 -1.28 24.83 -7.93
C ALA A 321 -1.50 23.32 -7.97
N SER A 322 -1.84 22.68 -6.85
CA SER A 322 -2.14 21.25 -6.80
C SER A 322 -3.38 20.91 -7.63
N VAL A 323 -3.29 19.81 -8.36
CA VAL A 323 -4.35 19.23 -9.19
C VAL A 323 -4.98 18.07 -8.41
N PRO A 324 -6.20 18.23 -7.87
CA PRO A 324 -6.93 17.13 -7.27
C PRO A 324 -7.44 16.16 -8.34
N PHE A 325 -7.35 14.87 -8.07
CA PHE A 325 -7.89 13.83 -8.94
C PHE A 325 -8.44 12.66 -8.14
N PHE A 326 -9.41 11.97 -8.73
CA PHE A 326 -9.94 10.74 -8.15
C PHE A 326 -9.06 9.54 -8.53
N CYS A 327 -8.54 8.85 -7.53
CA CYS A 327 -7.61 7.73 -7.71
C CYS A 327 -8.35 6.39 -7.61
N HIS A 328 -8.01 5.46 -8.50
CA HIS A 328 -8.57 4.09 -8.51
C HIS A 328 -10.11 4.02 -8.56
N GLU A 329 -10.80 5.02 -9.10
CA GLU A 329 -12.27 5.10 -9.01
C GLU A 329 -13.05 4.80 -10.32
N PRO A 330 -14.25 4.19 -10.17
CA PRO A 330 -15.36 4.22 -11.12
C PRO A 330 -16.37 5.36 -10.87
N ILE A 331 -16.15 6.25 -9.89
CA ILE A 331 -16.96 7.45 -9.62
C ILE A 331 -16.10 8.71 -9.83
N THR A 332 -16.71 9.74 -10.40
CA THR A 332 -16.07 11.00 -10.77
C THR A 332 -16.51 12.12 -9.83
N GLY A 333 -15.75 13.23 -9.79
CA GLY A 333 -16.13 14.43 -9.05
C GLY A 333 -17.56 14.90 -9.33
N PRO A 334 -17.99 15.01 -10.62
CA PRO A 334 -19.37 15.30 -10.97
C PRO A 334 -20.41 14.30 -10.43
N GLU A 335 -20.12 12.99 -10.45
CA GLU A 335 -21.05 11.98 -9.93
C GLU A 335 -21.18 12.05 -8.41
N LEU A 336 -20.07 12.27 -7.69
CA LEU A 336 -20.11 12.48 -6.24
C LEU A 336 -20.81 13.78 -5.87
N SER A 337 -20.58 14.85 -6.65
CA SER A 337 -21.30 16.13 -6.51
C SER A 337 -22.81 15.95 -6.67
N ALA A 338 -23.24 15.20 -7.70
CA ALA A 338 -24.65 14.90 -7.93
C ALA A 338 -25.25 14.05 -6.79
N LEU A 339 -24.48 13.10 -6.24
CA LEU A 339 -24.90 12.32 -5.08
C LEU A 339 -25.14 13.22 -3.86
N ILE A 340 -24.18 14.08 -3.52
CA ILE A 340 -24.31 15.05 -2.41
C ILE A 340 -25.51 15.97 -2.63
N HIS A 341 -25.72 16.45 -3.86
CA HIS A 341 -26.83 17.33 -4.17
C HIS A 341 -28.20 16.66 -3.94
N ARG A 342 -28.36 15.38 -4.30
CA ARG A 342 -29.59 14.60 -4.06
C ARG A 342 -29.91 14.40 -2.58
N HIS A 343 -28.91 14.51 -1.71
CA HIS A 343 -29.07 14.40 -0.26
C HIS A 343 -29.29 15.76 0.45
N ALA A 344 -29.54 16.85 -0.29
CA ALA A 344 -29.79 18.17 0.27
C ALA A 344 -30.98 18.16 1.26
N GLY A 345 -30.68 18.24 2.56
CA GLY A 345 -31.67 18.19 3.65
C GLY A 345 -31.39 17.13 4.73
N SER A 346 -30.40 16.25 4.52
CA SER A 346 -29.91 15.30 5.53
C SER A 346 -28.38 15.25 5.53
N PRO A 347 -27.73 14.85 6.63
CA PRO A 347 -26.29 14.71 6.63
C PRO A 347 -25.82 13.69 5.59
N PHE A 348 -24.85 14.07 4.76
CA PHE A 348 -24.26 13.15 3.80
C PHE A 348 -23.45 12.09 4.55
N VAL A 349 -23.73 10.82 4.28
CA VAL A 349 -23.02 9.69 4.88
C VAL A 349 -22.22 8.99 3.80
N LEU A 350 -20.90 9.07 3.89
CA LEU A 350 -19.99 8.33 3.04
C LEU A 350 -19.93 6.89 3.52
N ARG A 351 -20.36 5.96 2.67
CA ARG A 351 -20.25 4.52 2.88
C ARG A 351 -19.28 3.94 1.87
N HIS A 352 -18.07 3.64 2.32
CA HIS A 352 -17.06 3.02 1.48
C HIS A 352 -16.90 1.56 1.87
N SER A 353 -17.65 0.69 1.16
CA SER A 353 -17.81 -0.74 1.46
C SER A 353 -16.49 -1.49 1.58
N HIS A 354 -15.47 -1.11 0.79
CA HIS A 354 -14.17 -1.77 0.81
C HIS A 354 -13.38 -1.50 2.09
N THR A 355 -13.42 -0.26 2.59
CA THR A 355 -12.80 0.12 3.89
C THR A 355 -13.64 -0.22 5.10
N GLY A 356 -14.95 -0.40 4.93
CA GLY A 356 -15.91 -0.39 6.04
C GLY A 356 -16.18 0.99 6.64
N VAL A 357 -15.54 2.07 6.15
CA VAL A 357 -15.77 3.44 6.62
C VAL A 357 -17.22 3.83 6.33
N ASN A 358 -17.90 4.22 7.41
CA ASN A 358 -19.26 4.72 7.41
C ASN A 358 -19.28 5.99 8.26
N ALA A 359 -19.05 7.13 7.62
CA ALA A 359 -18.85 8.41 8.30
C ALA A 359 -19.84 9.46 7.77
N GLN A 360 -20.41 10.23 8.69
CA GLN A 360 -21.08 11.47 8.32
C GLN A 360 -20.02 12.48 7.91
N VAL A 361 -20.12 13.01 6.70
CA VAL A 361 -19.13 13.94 6.15
C VAL A 361 -19.75 15.31 6.02
N ASP A 362 -19.06 16.31 6.57
CA ASP A 362 -19.39 17.70 6.27
C ASP A 362 -18.98 17.99 4.82
N THR A 363 -19.96 18.30 3.98
CA THR A 363 -19.76 18.62 2.56
C THR A 363 -19.56 20.11 2.33
N GLY A 364 -19.65 20.92 3.39
CA GLY A 364 -19.48 22.35 3.33
C GLY A 364 -20.52 23.07 2.47
N ARG A 365 -20.37 24.38 2.35
CA ARG A 365 -21.17 25.25 1.48
C ARG A 365 -20.76 25.12 0.01
N TYR A 366 -19.48 24.85 -0.25
CA TYR A 366 -18.86 24.87 -1.57
C TYR A 366 -18.49 23.48 -2.09
N GLY A 367 -18.40 22.45 -1.22
CA GLY A 367 -17.85 21.15 -1.58
C GLY A 367 -18.47 20.51 -2.82
N LYS A 368 -19.80 20.58 -3.00
CA LYS A 368 -20.45 20.06 -4.23
C LYS A 368 -19.99 20.79 -5.51
N PHE A 369 -19.78 22.10 -5.44
CA PHE A 369 -19.36 22.91 -6.60
C PHE A 369 -17.88 22.67 -6.89
N ILE A 370 -17.06 22.52 -5.85
CA ILE A 370 -15.66 22.14 -5.99
C ILE A 370 -15.56 20.77 -6.68
N LEU A 371 -16.25 19.75 -6.15
CA LEU A 371 -16.27 18.40 -6.72
C LEU A 371 -16.70 18.36 -8.18
N GLN A 372 -17.70 19.15 -8.56
CA GLN A 372 -18.22 19.23 -9.93
C GLN A 372 -17.13 19.58 -10.96
N TYR A 373 -16.11 20.35 -10.56
CA TYR A 373 -15.06 20.82 -11.46
C TYR A 373 -13.74 20.05 -11.34
N ILE A 374 -13.65 19.09 -10.42
CA ILE A 374 -12.50 18.19 -10.29
C ILE A 374 -12.55 17.14 -11.41
N ASP A 375 -11.61 17.24 -12.33
CA ASP A 375 -11.45 16.37 -13.50
C ASP A 375 -10.06 15.73 -13.61
N GLY A 376 -9.21 15.92 -12.59
CA GLY A 376 -7.83 15.46 -12.57
C GLY A 376 -6.87 16.22 -13.49
N ARG A 377 -7.29 17.35 -14.06
CA ARG A 377 -6.48 18.20 -14.94
C ARG A 377 -6.39 19.65 -14.47
N ARG A 378 -7.45 20.14 -13.81
CA ARG A 378 -7.50 21.49 -13.27
C ARG A 378 -6.84 21.59 -11.91
N SER A 379 -6.06 22.65 -11.69
CA SER A 379 -5.56 22.97 -10.36
C SER A 379 -6.69 23.44 -9.45
N PHE A 380 -6.46 23.47 -8.14
CA PHE A 380 -7.41 24.08 -7.20
C PHE A 380 -7.73 25.52 -7.57
N ASP A 381 -6.76 26.32 -8.03
CA ASP A 381 -7.00 27.71 -8.42
C ASP A 381 -7.95 27.84 -9.63
N GLU A 382 -7.81 26.96 -10.62
CA GLU A 382 -8.72 26.88 -11.77
C GLU A 382 -10.11 26.39 -11.35
N VAL A 383 -10.18 25.35 -10.52
CA VAL A 383 -11.44 24.84 -9.94
C VAL A 383 -12.15 25.95 -9.15
N PHE A 384 -11.45 26.66 -8.28
CA PHE A 384 -12.00 27.73 -7.46
C PHE A 384 -12.45 28.93 -8.28
N SER A 385 -11.77 29.22 -9.39
CA SER A 385 -12.20 30.25 -10.33
C SER A 385 -13.52 29.89 -11.01
N LEU A 386 -13.74 28.61 -11.34
CA LEU A 386 -15.04 28.13 -11.84
C LEU A 386 -16.13 28.21 -10.76
N VAL A 387 -15.82 27.82 -9.52
CA VAL A 387 -16.76 27.95 -8.40
C VAL A 387 -17.16 29.41 -8.18
N ARG A 388 -16.24 30.38 -8.25
CA ARG A 388 -16.58 31.82 -8.17
C ARG A 388 -17.47 32.29 -9.33
N GLY A 389 -17.39 31.64 -10.49
CA GLY A 389 -18.21 31.91 -11.66
C GLY A 389 -19.65 31.41 -11.58
N GLU A 390 -19.97 30.54 -10.62
CA GLU A 390 -21.33 30.06 -10.35
C GLU A 390 -22.25 31.23 -9.98
N GLU A 391 -23.45 31.27 -10.56
CA GLU A 391 -24.42 32.38 -10.38
C GLU A 391 -24.64 32.71 -8.90
N LYS A 392 -24.69 31.66 -8.05
CA LYS A 392 -24.87 31.77 -6.60
C LYS A 392 -23.77 32.56 -5.87
N PHE A 393 -22.55 32.63 -6.42
CA PHE A 393 -21.39 33.22 -5.76
C PHE A 393 -20.86 34.48 -6.45
N ARG A 394 -21.32 34.83 -7.66
CA ARG A 394 -20.85 36.01 -8.40
C ARG A 394 -20.93 37.32 -7.63
N GLN A 395 -21.98 37.51 -6.83
CA GLN A 395 -22.18 38.74 -6.06
C GLN A 395 -21.29 38.84 -4.81
N SER A 396 -20.83 37.69 -4.29
CA SER A 396 -19.99 37.62 -3.10
C SER A 396 -19.04 36.42 -3.23
N PRO A 397 -18.00 36.53 -4.09
CA PRO A 397 -17.15 35.41 -4.42
C PRO A 397 -16.27 35.04 -3.22
N PRO A 398 -16.18 33.74 -2.84
CA PRO A 398 -15.33 33.31 -1.74
C PRO A 398 -13.84 33.42 -2.10
N THR A 399 -13.00 33.64 -1.08
CA THR A 399 -11.55 33.59 -1.20
C THR A 399 -11.06 32.14 -1.32
N ASN A 400 -9.84 31.93 -1.85
CA ASN A 400 -9.21 30.59 -1.87
C ASN A 400 -9.12 30.00 -0.45
N ALA A 401 -8.80 30.82 0.56
CA ALA A 401 -8.74 30.38 1.95
C ALA A 401 -10.10 29.85 2.45
N ALA A 402 -11.20 30.54 2.13
CA ALA A 402 -12.53 30.09 2.51
C ALA A 402 -12.95 28.80 1.79
N LEU A 403 -12.59 28.65 0.52
CA LEU A 403 -12.88 27.44 -0.27
C LEU A 403 -12.08 26.23 0.26
N PHE A 404 -10.79 26.42 0.56
CA PHE A 404 -9.97 25.36 1.14
C PHE A 404 -10.47 24.93 2.51
N GLU A 405 -10.85 25.88 3.36
CA GLU A 405 -11.34 25.59 4.71
C GLU A 405 -12.64 24.79 4.68
N ASP A 406 -13.59 25.21 3.86
CA ASP A 406 -14.89 24.55 3.70
C ASP A 406 -14.77 23.13 3.11
N PHE A 407 -13.83 22.93 2.19
CA PHE A 407 -13.62 21.62 1.54
C PHE A 407 -12.74 20.66 2.35
N ALA A 408 -12.06 21.13 3.40
CA ALA A 408 -11.04 20.36 4.11
C ALA A 408 -11.59 19.04 4.69
N ALA A 409 -12.76 19.06 5.33
CA ALA A 409 -13.34 17.85 5.93
C ALA A 409 -13.67 16.76 4.89
N LEU A 410 -14.20 17.18 3.73
CA LEU A 410 -14.51 16.28 2.63
C LEU A 410 -13.24 15.75 1.96
N TYR A 411 -12.26 16.62 1.71
CA TYR A 411 -10.96 16.21 1.19
C TYR A 411 -10.26 15.20 2.11
N GLU A 412 -10.16 15.48 3.42
CA GLU A 412 -9.46 14.61 4.37
C GLU A 412 -10.05 13.20 4.40
N ILE A 413 -11.38 13.07 4.36
CA ILE A 413 -12.01 11.75 4.31
C ILE A 413 -11.73 11.05 2.98
N LEU A 414 -11.90 11.74 1.85
CA LEU A 414 -11.63 11.15 0.53
C LEU A 414 -10.15 10.78 0.36
N ASN A 415 -9.23 11.57 0.90
CA ASN A 415 -7.79 11.28 0.89
C ASN A 415 -7.42 10.17 1.87
N ALA A 416 -8.06 10.09 3.04
CA ALA A 416 -7.83 9.02 4.00
C ALA A 416 -8.17 7.63 3.44
N ILE A 417 -9.16 7.53 2.55
CA ILE A 417 -9.48 6.28 1.82
C ILE A 417 -8.89 6.26 0.40
N GLU A 418 -7.95 7.16 0.13
CA GLU A 418 -7.19 7.32 -1.13
C GLU A 418 -8.06 7.40 -2.38
N ARG A 419 -9.29 7.90 -2.22
CA ARG A 419 -10.18 8.22 -3.35
C ARG A 419 -9.81 9.54 -3.99
N MET A 420 -9.30 10.51 -3.22
CA MET A 420 -8.82 11.79 -3.75
C MET A 420 -7.36 11.99 -3.39
N LEU A 421 -6.51 12.11 -4.41
CA LEU A 421 -5.10 12.41 -4.29
C LEU A 421 -4.77 13.70 -5.04
N LEU A 422 -3.54 14.17 -4.85
CA LEU A 422 -3.05 15.41 -5.46
C LEU A 422 -1.80 15.13 -6.28
N THR A 423 -1.72 15.78 -7.43
CA THR A 423 -0.55 15.83 -8.32
C THR A 423 -0.28 17.28 -8.71
N ARG A 424 0.80 17.56 -9.43
CA ARG A 424 1.04 18.83 -10.12
C ARG A 424 0.84 18.67 -11.61
N ARG A 425 0.53 19.79 -12.29
CA ARG A 425 0.41 19.82 -13.75
C ARG A 425 1.81 19.65 -14.33
N ARG A 426 1.97 18.68 -15.24
CA ARG A 426 3.17 18.51 -16.04
C ARG A 426 3.27 19.70 -17.00
N THR A 427 4.37 20.45 -16.93
CA THR A 427 4.68 21.53 -17.86
C THR A 427 5.06 21.01 -19.23
#